data_AF-A0A4D6MI42-F1
#
_entry.id   AF-A0A4D6MI42-F1
#
_cell.length_a   1.000
_cell.length_b   1.000
_cell.length_c   1.000
_cell.angle_alpha   90.00
_cell.angle_beta   90.00
_cell.angle_gamma   90.00
#
_symmetry.space_group_name_H-M   'P 1'
#
loop_
_entity.id
_entity.type
_entity.pdbx_description
1 polymer ?
#
loop_
_entity_poly.entity_id
_entity_poly.type
_entity_poly.pdbx_seq_one_letter_code
_entity_poly.pdbx_strand_id
1 'polypeptide(L)'
;MQSLQQKASEWSGVATDDAFAIDNTNLFHKLGLQTFINLSTNFYDRVYAEEEEWFRSIFANSKKEDAIQNQYEFFVQRMGGPPLFSQRRGHPALIGRHRPFPVTHQAAERWLHHMQQALDSTPDIDDDSKTKMMNFFRFIF
;
A
#
# COMPACT_ATOMS: atom_id res chain seq x y z
N MET A 1 17.77 -9.77 -20.06
CA MET A 1 16.38 -9.48 -19.62
C MET A 1 16.47 -8.61 -18.38
N GLN A 2 15.77 -7.49 -18.36
CA GLN A 2 15.73 -6.57 -17.21
C GLN A 2 14.91 -7.19 -16.06
N SER A 3 15.36 -7.00 -14.81
CA SER A 3 14.64 -7.52 -13.64
C SER A 3 13.32 -6.77 -13.41
N LEU A 4 12.38 -7.38 -12.68
CA LEU A 4 11.12 -6.72 -12.31
C LEU A 4 11.36 -5.44 -11.50
N GLN A 5 12.35 -5.45 -10.60
CA GLN A 5 12.72 -4.28 -9.79
C GLN A 5 13.30 -3.14 -10.62
N GLN A 6 14.10 -3.45 -11.65
CA GLN A 6 14.63 -2.43 -12.57
C GLN A 6 13.50 -1.76 -13.35
N LYS A 7 12.52 -2.52 -13.84
CA LYS A 7 11.34 -1.97 -14.51
C LYS A 7 10.48 -1.12 -13.58
N ALA A 8 10.25 -1.60 -12.36
CA ALA A 8 9.51 -0.87 -11.34
C ALA A 8 10.18 0.48 -11.03
N SER A 9 11.52 0.50 -10.92
CA SER A 9 12.27 1.74 -10.73
C SER A 9 12.09 2.72 -11.88
N GLU A 10 12.20 2.25 -13.12
CA GLU A 10 12.02 3.09 -14.32
C GLU A 10 10.60 3.65 -14.44
N TRP A 11 9.58 2.84 -14.16
CA TRP A 11 8.18 3.25 -14.29
C TRP A 11 7.70 4.15 -13.14
N SER A 12 8.17 3.89 -11.92
CA SER A 12 7.76 4.67 -10.74
C SER A 12 8.59 5.94 -10.56
N GLY A 13 9.79 6.01 -11.16
CA GLY A 13 10.77 7.07 -10.89
C GLY A 13 11.41 6.98 -9.51
N VAL A 14 11.18 5.90 -8.77
CA VAL A 14 11.72 5.68 -7.42
C VAL A 14 12.91 4.72 -7.51
N ALA A 15 14.05 5.11 -6.94
CA ALA A 15 15.21 4.22 -6.85
C ALA A 15 14.89 3.02 -5.93
N THR A 16 15.44 1.85 -6.22
CA THR A 16 15.21 0.65 -5.41
C THR A 16 15.60 0.88 -3.94
N ASP A 17 16.70 1.59 -3.69
CA ASP A 17 17.14 1.90 -2.32
C ASP A 17 16.15 2.81 -1.58
N ASP A 18 15.55 3.78 -2.27
CA ASP A 18 14.54 4.68 -1.69
C ASP A 18 13.23 3.95 -1.39
N ALA A 19 12.84 3.01 -2.27
CA ALA A 19 11.64 2.18 -2.09
C ALA A 19 11.75 1.26 -0.87
N PHE A 20 12.96 0.78 -0.57
CA PHE A 20 13.23 -0.11 0.56
C PHE A 20 13.86 0.58 1.76
N ALA A 21 13.94 1.93 1.76
CA ALA A 21 14.34 2.69 2.94
C ALA A 21 13.38 2.53 4.13
N ILE A 22 12.18 1.95 3.92
CA ILE A 22 11.31 1.44 4.99
C ILE A 22 11.98 0.39 5.88
N ASP A 23 13.05 -0.29 5.41
CA ASP A 23 13.80 -1.29 6.17
C ASP A 23 14.90 -0.67 7.06
N ASN A 24 15.22 0.61 6.86
CA ASN A 24 16.22 1.32 7.67
C ASN A 24 15.67 1.72 9.05
N THR A 25 14.38 1.55 9.30
CA THR A 25 13.72 1.89 10.57
C THR A 25 12.55 0.95 10.78
N ASN A 26 12.35 0.45 12.01
CA ASN A 26 11.13 -0.29 12.31
C ASN A 26 9.94 0.70 12.44
N LEU A 27 9.26 0.95 11.32
CA LEU A 27 8.13 1.87 11.26
C LEU A 27 6.95 1.39 12.11
N PHE A 28 6.76 0.08 12.28
CA PHE A 28 5.74 -0.44 13.20
C PHE A 28 6.01 -0.01 14.64
N HIS A 29 7.25 -0.12 15.12
CA HIS A 29 7.63 0.33 16.45
C HIS A 29 7.48 1.85 16.61
N LYS A 30 7.75 2.62 15.55
CA LYS A 30 7.63 4.08 15.53
C LYS A 30 6.18 4.57 15.55
N LEU A 31 5.32 3.95 14.74
CA LEU A 31 3.96 4.44 14.45
C LEU A 31 2.87 3.68 15.24
N GLY A 32 3.12 2.45 15.66
CA GLY A 32 2.16 1.60 16.35
C GLY A 32 1.05 1.05 15.46
N LEU A 33 0.38 -0.01 15.94
CA LEU A 33 -0.66 -0.73 15.18
C LEU A 33 -1.83 0.16 14.76
N GLN A 34 -2.31 1.02 15.66
CA GLN A 34 -3.51 1.84 15.42
C GLN A 34 -3.32 2.77 14.21
N THR A 35 -2.11 3.28 13.99
CA THR A 35 -1.78 4.14 12.84
C THR A 35 -1.97 3.41 11.51
N PHE A 36 -1.57 2.15 11.40
CA PHE A 36 -1.79 1.35 10.18
C PHE A 36 -3.26 1.03 9.93
N ILE A 37 -4.02 0.77 11.00
CA ILE A 37 -5.48 0.55 10.93
C ILE A 37 -6.17 1.83 10.45
N ASN A 38 -5.82 2.98 11.04
CA ASN A 38 -6.39 4.28 10.68
C ASN A 38 -6.06 4.65 9.23
N LEU A 39 -4.79 4.47 8.83
CA LEU A 39 -4.34 4.73 7.46
C LEU A 39 -5.12 3.90 6.45
N SER A 40 -5.23 2.58 6.67
CA SER A 40 -5.90 1.69 5.73
C SER A 40 -7.41 1.92 5.70
N THR A 41 -8.01 2.26 6.84
CA THR A 41 -9.43 2.65 6.91
C THR A 41 -9.69 3.91 6.10
N ASN A 42 -8.91 4.98 6.34
CA ASN A 42 -9.02 6.24 5.62
C ASN A 42 -8.79 6.04 4.10
N PHE A 43 -7.79 5.26 3.72
CA PHE A 43 -7.54 4.89 2.34
C PHE A 43 -8.76 4.22 1.69
N TYR A 44 -9.33 3.19 2.32
CA TYR A 44 -10.48 2.49 1.74
C TYR A 44 -11.79 3.28 1.85
N ASP A 45 -11.94 4.19 2.81
CA ASP A 45 -13.04 5.15 2.82
C ASP A 45 -13.06 5.95 1.51
N ARG A 46 -11.90 6.43 1.06
CA ARG A 46 -11.74 7.17 -0.20
C ARG A 46 -11.97 6.29 -1.43
N VAL A 47 -11.39 5.09 -1.45
CA VAL A 47 -11.55 4.14 -2.56
C VAL A 47 -13.01 3.76 -2.78
N TYR A 48 -13.76 3.49 -1.71
CA TYR A 48 -15.17 3.09 -1.83
C TYR A 48 -16.12 4.28 -2.05
N ALA A 49 -15.69 5.50 -1.72
CA ALA A 49 -16.40 6.75 -2.03
C ALA A 49 -16.06 7.31 -3.43
N GLU A 50 -15.23 6.61 -4.20
CA GLU A 50 -14.83 7.02 -5.55
C GLU A 50 -16.03 7.18 -6.50
N GLU A 51 -16.07 8.32 -7.20
CA GLU A 51 -17.11 8.62 -8.20
C GLU A 51 -16.77 7.99 -9.56
N GLU A 52 -15.48 7.86 -9.88
CA GLU A 52 -14.97 7.24 -11.09
C GLU A 52 -15.25 5.71 -11.11
N GLU A 53 -16.33 5.31 -11.80
CA GLU A 53 -16.79 3.91 -11.88
C GLU A 53 -15.71 2.94 -12.38
N TRP A 54 -14.84 3.37 -13.30
CA TRP A 54 -13.77 2.53 -13.83
C TRP A 54 -12.78 2.07 -12.75
N PHE A 55 -12.57 2.88 -11.70
CA PHE A 55 -11.71 2.54 -10.58
C PHE A 55 -12.51 1.85 -9.47
N ARG A 56 -13.69 2.38 -9.11
CA ARG A 56 -14.53 1.81 -8.05
C ARG A 56 -14.93 0.37 -8.35
N SER A 57 -15.23 0.04 -9.60
CA SER A 57 -15.63 -1.31 -10.03
C SER A 57 -14.54 -2.37 -9.82
N ILE A 58 -13.25 -1.99 -9.74
CA ILE A 58 -12.14 -2.90 -9.41
C ILE A 58 -12.36 -3.55 -8.03
N PHE A 59 -12.98 -2.82 -7.11
CA PHE A 59 -13.21 -3.23 -5.73
C PHE A 59 -14.62 -3.81 -5.49
N ALA A 60 -15.50 -3.85 -6.50
CA ALA A 60 -16.91 -4.20 -6.33
C ALA A 60 -17.15 -5.61 -5.76
N ASN A 61 -16.24 -6.55 -6.03
CA ASN A 61 -16.32 -7.92 -5.52
C ASN A 61 -15.61 -8.12 -4.17
N SER A 62 -15.07 -7.05 -3.57
CA SER A 62 -14.38 -7.09 -2.28
C SER A 62 -15.24 -6.41 -1.22
N LYS A 63 -15.37 -7.03 -0.04
CA LYS A 63 -15.89 -6.34 1.14
C LYS A 63 -14.85 -5.35 1.64
N LYS A 64 -15.30 -4.14 1.96
CA LYS A 64 -14.43 -3.04 2.38
C LYS A 64 -13.64 -3.39 3.63
N GLU A 65 -14.29 -4.01 4.61
CA GLU A 65 -13.71 -4.39 5.89
C GLU A 65 -12.61 -5.44 5.71
N ASP A 66 -12.84 -6.41 4.82
CA ASP A 66 -11.84 -7.43 4.48
C ASP A 66 -10.64 -6.79 3.76
N ALA A 67 -10.88 -5.83 2.87
CA ALA A 67 -9.83 -5.12 2.14
C ALA A 67 -8.96 -4.29 3.09
N ILE A 68 -9.58 -3.55 4.01
CA ILE A 68 -8.90 -2.83 5.10
C ILE A 68 -8.03 -3.79 5.90
N GLN A 69 -8.59 -4.92 6.35
CA GLN A 69 -7.86 -5.91 7.14
C GLN A 69 -6.66 -6.47 6.38
N ASN A 70 -6.85 -6.84 5.12
CA ASN A 70 -5.76 -7.36 4.29
C ASN A 70 -4.62 -6.35 4.14
N GLN A 71 -4.95 -5.08 3.96
CA GLN A 71 -3.95 -4.04 3.73
C GLN A 71 -3.16 -3.72 4.99
N TYR A 72 -3.81 -3.42 6.12
CA TYR A 72 -3.07 -3.06 7.33
C TYR A 72 -2.24 -4.23 7.85
N GLU A 73 -2.74 -5.47 7.78
CA GLU A 73 -1.97 -6.65 8.23
C GLU A 73 -0.71 -6.84 7.37
N PHE A 74 -0.81 -6.60 6.06
CA PHE A 74 0.34 -6.64 5.17
C PHE A 74 1.35 -5.53 5.52
N PHE A 75 0.89 -4.30 5.73
CA PHE A 75 1.77 -3.18 6.09
C PHE A 75 2.44 -3.39 7.44
N VAL A 76 1.69 -3.80 8.46
CA VAL A 76 2.21 -4.15 9.79
C VAL A 76 3.32 -5.19 9.65
N GLN A 77 3.05 -6.29 8.93
CA GLN A 77 4.06 -7.32 8.71
C GLN A 77 5.27 -6.79 7.93
N ARG A 78 5.07 -6.02 6.85
CA ARG A 78 6.14 -5.56 5.97
C ARG A 78 7.02 -4.50 6.65
N MET A 79 6.46 -3.71 7.55
CA MET A 79 7.11 -2.54 8.13
C MET A 79 7.60 -2.76 9.57
N GLY A 80 7.86 -4.02 9.95
CA GLY A 80 8.58 -4.39 11.17
C GLY A 80 7.72 -4.89 12.34
N GLY A 81 6.41 -5.09 12.13
CA GLY A 81 5.47 -5.62 13.10
C GLY A 81 5.29 -7.15 13.03
N PRO A 82 4.36 -7.71 13.81
CA PRO A 82 4.06 -9.13 13.80
C PRO A 82 3.52 -9.60 12.43
N PRO A 83 3.73 -10.87 12.04
CA PRO A 83 3.38 -11.39 10.71
C PRO A 83 1.89 -11.74 10.57
N LEU A 84 0.99 -10.80 10.90
CA LEU A 84 -0.46 -10.99 10.95
C LEU A 84 -1.02 -11.50 9.61
N PHE A 85 -0.58 -10.89 8.49
CA PHE A 85 -1.05 -11.28 7.17
C PHE A 85 -0.69 -12.73 6.86
N SER A 86 0.56 -13.13 7.12
CA SER A 86 1.02 -14.48 6.79
C SER A 86 0.41 -15.54 7.69
N GLN A 87 0.15 -15.22 8.96
CA GLN A 87 -0.56 -16.11 9.87
C GLN A 87 -1.98 -16.42 9.37
N ARG A 88 -2.67 -15.45 8.78
CA ARG A 88 -4.05 -15.62 8.29
C ARG A 88 -4.16 -16.09 6.84
N ARG A 89 -3.25 -15.63 5.96
CA ARG A 89 -3.38 -15.76 4.49
C ARG A 89 -2.17 -16.41 3.81
N GLY A 90 -1.11 -16.73 4.53
CA GLY A 90 0.15 -17.20 3.96
C GLY A 90 0.91 -16.10 3.22
N HIS A 91 1.72 -16.47 2.23
CA HIS A 91 2.58 -15.50 1.53
C HIS A 91 1.81 -14.30 0.94
N PRO A 92 2.35 -13.07 1.05
CA PRO A 92 1.75 -11.88 0.43
C PRO A 92 1.49 -12.02 -1.07
N ALA A 93 2.48 -12.52 -1.82
CA ALA A 93 2.35 -12.85 -3.25
C ALA A 93 1.59 -11.80 -4.08
N LEU A 94 1.99 -10.52 -3.95
CA LEU A 94 1.25 -9.37 -4.47
C LEU A 94 0.86 -9.51 -5.95
N ILE A 95 1.82 -9.87 -6.82
CA ILE A 95 1.56 -10.09 -8.26
C ILE A 95 0.46 -11.14 -8.47
N GLY A 96 0.54 -12.27 -7.76
CA GLY A 96 -0.44 -13.36 -7.89
C GLY A 96 -1.83 -12.96 -7.39
N ARG A 97 -1.91 -12.25 -6.27
CA ARG A 97 -3.19 -11.80 -5.69
C ARG A 97 -3.84 -10.66 -6.45
N HIS A 98 -3.06 -9.86 -7.19
CA HIS A 98 -3.58 -8.78 -8.02
C HIS A 98 -3.88 -9.18 -9.47
N ARG A 99 -3.47 -10.39 -9.90
CA ARG A 99 -3.75 -10.93 -11.24
C ARG A 99 -5.22 -10.84 -11.69
N PRO A 100 -6.24 -11.01 -10.83
CA PRO A 100 -7.64 -10.89 -11.23
C PRO A 100 -8.09 -9.45 -11.55
N PHE A 101 -7.31 -8.44 -11.17
CA PHE A 101 -7.68 -7.04 -11.29
C PHE A 101 -6.91 -6.34 -12.43
N PRO A 102 -7.52 -5.38 -13.13
CA PRO A 102 -6.85 -4.60 -14.15
C PRO A 102 -5.95 -3.53 -13.51
N VAL A 103 -4.73 -3.92 -13.09
CA VAL A 103 -3.72 -2.99 -12.54
C VAL A 103 -3.02 -2.26 -13.69
N THR A 104 -3.72 -1.30 -14.29
CA THR A 104 -3.15 -0.41 -15.31
C THR A 104 -2.35 0.71 -14.67
N HIS A 105 -1.52 1.42 -15.45
CA HIS A 105 -0.83 2.62 -14.97
C HIS A 105 -1.81 3.67 -14.40
N GLN A 106 -2.95 3.86 -15.05
CA GLN A 106 -4.00 4.77 -14.57
C GLN A 106 -4.59 4.30 -13.22
N ALA A 107 -4.81 3.00 -13.03
CA ALA A 107 -5.29 2.44 -11.77
C ALA A 107 -4.25 2.60 -10.65
N ALA A 108 -2.97 2.39 -10.94
CA ALA A 108 -1.88 2.61 -9.99
C ALA A 108 -1.83 4.07 -9.53
N GLU A 109 -1.84 5.04 -10.44
CA GLU A 109 -1.84 6.47 -10.08
C GLU A 109 -3.08 6.87 -9.28
N ARG A 110 -4.26 6.32 -9.60
CA ARG A 110 -5.48 6.60 -8.82
C ARG A 110 -5.43 6.01 -7.41
N TRP A 111 -4.87 4.80 -7.27
CA TRP A 111 -4.61 4.21 -5.96
C TRP A 111 -3.63 5.07 -5.15
N LEU A 112 -2.53 5.49 -5.77
CA LEU A 112 -1.50 6.32 -5.14
C LEU A 112 -2.04 7.69 -4.72
N HIS A 113 -2.95 8.27 -5.50
CA HIS A 113 -3.64 9.50 -5.14
C HIS A 113 -4.42 9.36 -3.82
N HIS A 114 -5.22 8.31 -3.69
CA HIS A 114 -5.98 8.04 -2.45
C HIS A 114 -5.06 7.76 -1.27
N MET A 115 -3.96 7.02 -1.50
CA MET A 115 -2.98 6.73 -0.45
C MET A 115 -2.23 7.98 0.00
N GLN A 116 -1.88 8.90 -0.92
CA GLN A 116 -1.27 10.18 -0.57
C GLN A 116 -2.19 10.98 0.34
N GLN A 117 -3.47 11.12 -0.02
CA GLN A 117 -4.43 11.84 0.82
C GLN A 117 -4.64 11.17 2.19
N ALA A 118 -4.62 9.84 2.23
CA ALA A 118 -4.73 9.09 3.49
C ALA A 118 -3.49 9.31 4.39
N LEU A 119 -2.28 9.30 3.82
CA LEU A 119 -1.05 9.66 4.55
C LEU A 119 -1.10 11.11 5.05
N ASP A 120 -1.48 12.05 4.19
CA ASP A 120 -1.52 13.48 4.54
C ASP A 120 -2.50 13.79 5.67
N SER A 121 -3.61 13.05 5.73
CA SER A 121 -4.66 13.21 6.75
C SER A 121 -4.50 12.30 7.98
N THR A 122 -3.48 11.45 8.04
CA THR A 122 -3.19 10.63 9.23
C THR A 122 -2.14 11.35 10.09
N PRO A 123 -2.53 11.94 11.24
CA PRO A 123 -1.67 12.85 12.01
C PRO A 123 -0.48 12.14 12.69
N ASP A 124 -0.61 10.84 12.97
CA ASP A 124 0.40 10.07 13.70
C ASP A 124 1.59 9.63 12.83
N ILE A 125 1.61 10.00 11.55
CA ILE A 125 2.70 9.68 10.61
C ILE A 125 3.51 10.95 10.37
N ASP A 126 4.79 10.93 10.75
CA ASP A 126 5.72 12.01 10.47
C ASP A 126 6.20 12.02 9.01
N ASP A 127 6.74 13.15 8.55
CA ASP A 127 7.06 13.37 7.13
C ASP A 127 8.15 12.42 6.58
N ASP A 128 9.13 12.03 7.40
CA ASP A 128 10.14 11.03 7.02
C ASP A 128 9.46 9.67 6.79
N SER A 129 8.56 9.25 7.69
CA SER A 129 7.78 8.03 7.52
C SER A 129 6.86 8.09 6.29
N LYS A 130 6.17 9.22 6.05
CA LYS A 130 5.33 9.42 4.85
C LYS A 130 6.13 9.24 3.57
N THR A 131 7.31 9.84 3.50
CA THR A 131 8.20 9.76 2.33
C THR A 131 8.63 8.32 2.07
N LYS A 132 9.11 7.61 3.09
CA LYS A 132 9.51 6.20 2.98
C LYS A 132 8.34 5.31 2.53
N MET A 133 7.17 5.50 3.12
CA MET A 133 5.97 4.72 2.79
C MET A 133 5.50 5.00 1.35
N MET A 134 5.45 6.26 0.92
CA MET A 134 5.03 6.62 -0.44
C MET A 134 6.01 6.10 -1.49
N ASN A 135 7.32 6.18 -1.25
CA ASN A 135 8.33 5.58 -2.13
C ASN A 135 8.13 4.06 -2.28
N PHE A 136 7.91 3.37 -1.16
CA PHE A 136 7.58 1.95 -1.20
C PHE A 136 6.31 1.67 -2.01
N PHE A 137 5.23 2.42 -1.76
CA PHE A 137 3.95 2.21 -2.45
C PHE A 137 4.05 2.47 -3.95
N ARG A 138 4.71 3.54 -4.38
CA ARG A 138 4.95 3.84 -5.80
C ARG A 138 5.74 2.74 -6.51
N PHE A 139 6.70 2.14 -5.81
CA PHE A 139 7.58 1.14 -6.39
C PHE A 139 6.94 -0.25 -6.57
N ILE A 140 5.90 -0.58 -5.81
CA ILE A 140 5.31 -1.93 -5.83
C ILE A 140 4.15 -2.12 -6.84
N PHE A 141 3.86 -1.10 -7.67
CA PHE A 141 2.88 -1.17 -8.76
C PHE A 141 3.47 -1.63 -10.09
#